data_AF-A0A160LKN6-F1
#
_entry.id   AF-A0A160LKN6-F1
#
_cell.length_a   1.000
_cell.length_b   1.000
_cell.length_c   1.000
_cell.angle_alpha   90.00
_cell.angle_beta   90.00
_cell.angle_gamma   90.00
#
_symmetry.space_group_name_H-M   'P 1'
#
loop_
_entity.id
_entity.type
_entity.pdbx_description
1 polymer ?
#
loop_
_entity_poly.entity_id
_entity_poly.type
_entity_poly.pdbx_seq_one_letter_code
_entity_poly.pdbx_strand_id
1 'polypeptide(L)'
;MKKTLIVGGLCLSIAALTACSNGGEEASTEANKNEIIIHIPKEKSRNLERFETFSQNVKDKKNDEIQIKNYLTDEEAKVPTLQTVTYQNEKFTFTYKYKNDYRKDICNKFVTPQETHDIAYMLRDCEQSEDGIILHNTAKDGEGVHSIKDKSIEYIKVEGDKTYIFVKQFDVGAFVNAITHIGHTHSNISSTHKPNFKLNVHFLSGTTQTYYLWIDKEKSQGIIMDSEQTNQGHEIDKIFVDEIIKALN
;
A
#
# COMPACT_ATOMS: atom_id res chain seq x y z
N MET A 1 84.67 -25.81 20.11
CA MET A 1 83.56 -26.67 20.61
C MET A 1 82.25 -26.07 20.14
N LYS A 2 81.37 -26.90 19.54
CA LYS A 2 79.88 -26.96 19.62
C LYS A 2 79.08 -25.63 19.56
N LYS A 3 77.94 -25.48 18.88
CA LYS A 3 77.04 -26.31 18.07
C LYS A 3 75.96 -25.34 17.50
N THR A 4 75.39 -25.74 16.38
CA THR A 4 74.18 -25.26 15.69
C THR A 4 72.95 -25.09 16.60
N LEU A 5 71.96 -24.27 16.19
CA LEU A 5 70.54 -24.65 16.21
C LEU A 5 69.67 -23.80 15.27
N ILE A 6 69.01 -24.51 14.34
CA ILE A 6 67.87 -24.14 13.50
C ILE A 6 66.59 -24.53 14.24
N VAL A 7 65.59 -23.65 14.34
CA VAL A 7 64.14 -23.97 14.44
C VAL A 7 63.40 -22.68 14.04
N GLY A 8 62.41 -22.60 13.17
CA GLY A 8 61.62 -23.59 12.45
C GLY A 8 60.29 -22.91 12.07
N GLY A 9 59.73 -23.25 10.92
CA GLY A 9 58.39 -22.80 10.56
C GLY A 9 58.09 -22.86 9.07
N LEU A 10 58.29 -24.04 8.50
CA LEU A 10 57.82 -24.47 7.19
C LEU A 10 56.28 -24.38 7.14
N CYS A 11 55.71 -23.40 6.46
CA CYS A 11 54.28 -23.41 6.16
C CYS A 11 54.07 -24.22 4.86
N LEU A 12 53.84 -25.52 5.06
CA LEU A 12 53.40 -26.46 4.03
C LEU A 12 51.93 -26.17 3.68
N SER A 13 51.73 -25.96 2.39
CA SER A 13 50.49 -25.99 1.61
C SER A 13 49.48 -27.07 2.00
N ILE A 14 48.18 -26.75 1.96
CA ILE A 14 47.14 -27.68 1.50
C ILE A 14 46.16 -26.92 0.61
N ALA A 15 46.23 -27.19 -0.69
CA ALA A 15 45.16 -26.91 -1.63
C ALA A 15 44.01 -27.88 -1.34
N ALA A 16 42.82 -27.34 -1.05
CA ALA A 16 41.59 -28.10 -1.06
C ALA A 16 40.78 -27.70 -2.31
N LEU A 17 41.01 -28.45 -3.39
CA LEU A 17 40.03 -28.62 -4.45
C LEU A 17 38.84 -29.39 -3.85
N THR A 18 37.69 -28.74 -3.73
CA THR A 18 36.41 -29.44 -3.67
C THR A 18 35.56 -28.94 -4.84
N ALA A 19 35.67 -29.67 -5.94
CA ALA A 19 34.66 -29.69 -6.98
C ALA A 19 33.48 -30.53 -6.45
N CYS A 20 32.42 -29.87 -6.02
CA CYS A 20 31.09 -30.47 -5.98
C CYS A 20 30.34 -29.95 -7.21
N SER A 21 30.26 -30.82 -8.21
CA SER A 21 29.38 -30.67 -9.37
C SER A 21 27.91 -30.82 -8.98
N ASN A 22 27.08 -30.13 -9.75
CA ASN A 22 25.64 -30.33 -9.99
C ASN A 22 24.68 -29.44 -9.20
N GLY A 23 24.09 -28.53 -9.95
CA GLY A 23 23.03 -27.62 -9.55
C GLY A 23 23.27 -26.27 -10.19
N GLY A 24 23.16 -26.19 -11.52
CA GLY A 24 23.05 -24.90 -12.20
C GLY A 24 21.73 -24.24 -11.77
N GLU A 25 21.72 -23.64 -10.59
CA GLU A 25 20.81 -22.55 -10.30
C GLU A 25 21.26 -21.41 -11.20
N GLU A 26 20.44 -21.15 -12.23
CA GLU A 26 20.53 -19.95 -13.05
C GLU A 26 20.78 -18.77 -12.11
N ALA A 27 21.98 -18.21 -12.19
CA ALA A 27 22.32 -16.97 -11.56
C ALA A 27 21.19 -16.00 -11.89
N SER A 28 20.43 -15.60 -10.86
CA SER A 28 19.45 -14.54 -10.98
C SER A 28 20.17 -13.39 -11.67
N THR A 29 19.81 -13.10 -12.92
CA THR A 29 20.35 -12.00 -13.70
C THR A 29 20.37 -10.80 -12.77
N GLU A 30 21.57 -10.26 -12.52
CA GLU A 30 21.77 -9.04 -11.75
C GLU A 30 20.74 -8.03 -12.25
N ALA A 31 19.74 -7.72 -11.42
CA ALA A 31 18.70 -6.79 -11.80
C ALA A 31 19.40 -5.52 -12.29
N ASN A 32 19.08 -5.06 -13.50
CA ASN A 32 19.62 -3.80 -13.98
C ASN A 32 19.32 -2.75 -12.90
N LYS A 33 20.27 -1.87 -12.55
CA LYS A 33 20.15 -0.95 -11.40
C LYS A 33 18.91 -0.03 -11.45
N ASN A 34 18.25 0.04 -12.61
CA ASN A 34 17.01 0.80 -12.83
C ASN A 34 15.73 -0.03 -12.66
N GLU A 35 15.84 -1.34 -12.43
CA GLU A 35 14.73 -2.25 -12.22
C GLU A 35 14.44 -2.43 -10.73
N ILE A 36 13.17 -2.29 -10.39
CA ILE A 36 12.59 -2.56 -9.07
C ILE A 36 11.94 -3.93 -9.13
N ILE A 37 12.26 -4.80 -8.17
CA ILE A 37 11.70 -6.14 -8.09
C ILE A 37 10.82 -6.26 -6.85
N ILE A 38 9.55 -6.61 -7.04
CA ILE A 38 8.58 -6.81 -5.96
C ILE A 38 8.16 -8.29 -5.92
N HIS A 39 8.29 -8.92 -4.74
CA HIS A 39 7.98 -10.34 -4.48
C HIS A 39 7.07 -10.55 -3.26
N ILE A 40 6.41 -11.71 -3.23
CA ILE A 40 5.97 -12.36 -1.98
C ILE A 40 6.98 -13.47 -1.65
N PRO A 41 7.50 -13.55 -0.42
CA PRO A 41 7.32 -12.58 0.65
C PRO A 41 8.15 -11.29 0.43
N LYS A 42 7.74 -10.16 1.03
CA LYS A 42 8.26 -8.81 0.73
C LYS A 42 9.77 -8.69 0.87
N GLU A 43 10.39 -9.44 1.78
CA GLU A 43 11.84 -9.50 2.00
C GLU A 43 12.66 -9.98 0.80
N LYS A 44 12.02 -10.64 -0.19
CA LYS A 44 12.68 -11.00 -1.45
C LYS A 44 12.70 -9.86 -2.48
N SER A 45 12.02 -8.75 -2.20
CA SER A 45 12.03 -7.56 -3.04
C SER A 45 13.41 -6.92 -3.08
N ARG A 46 13.76 -6.28 -4.20
CA ARG A 46 15.09 -5.69 -4.43
C ARG A 46 14.97 -4.32 -5.07
N ASN A 47 15.98 -3.49 -4.83
CA ASN A 47 16.12 -2.15 -5.39
C ASN A 47 14.95 -1.20 -5.06
N LEU A 48 14.31 -1.36 -3.89
CA LEU A 48 13.17 -0.52 -3.48
C LEU A 48 13.58 0.95 -3.30
N GLU A 49 14.84 1.21 -2.95
CA GLU A 49 15.44 2.55 -2.86
C GLU A 49 15.39 3.35 -4.17
N ARG A 50 15.18 2.66 -5.30
CA ARG A 50 15.01 3.31 -6.60
C ARG A 50 13.77 4.18 -6.67
N PHE A 51 12.71 3.86 -5.92
CA PHE A 51 11.53 4.73 -5.78
C PHE A 51 11.89 6.10 -5.18
N GLU A 52 12.74 6.13 -4.16
CA GLU A 52 13.18 7.39 -3.55
C GLU A 52 14.06 8.21 -4.49
N THR A 53 14.96 7.54 -5.22
CA THR A 53 15.77 8.22 -6.24
C THR A 53 14.91 8.80 -7.36
N PHE A 54 13.88 8.06 -7.80
CA PHE A 54 12.91 8.52 -8.80
C PHE A 54 12.11 9.72 -8.27
N SER A 55 11.62 9.64 -7.03
CA SER A 55 10.94 10.72 -6.33
C SER A 55 11.77 12.00 -6.30
N GLN A 56 13.06 11.88 -5.99
CA GLN A 56 13.97 13.03 -5.97
C GLN A 56 14.19 13.60 -7.38
N ASN A 57 14.38 12.75 -8.40
CA ASN A 57 14.53 13.21 -9.78
C ASN A 57 13.28 13.93 -10.29
N VAL A 58 12.09 13.44 -9.96
CA VAL A 58 10.81 14.09 -10.25
C VAL A 58 10.73 15.48 -9.58
N LYS A 59 11.07 15.58 -8.29
CA LYS A 59 11.11 16.86 -7.56
C LYS A 59 12.09 17.86 -8.20
N ASP A 60 13.22 17.36 -8.68
CA ASP A 60 14.24 18.14 -9.39
C ASP A 60 13.88 18.42 -10.86
N LYS A 61 12.73 17.97 -11.35
CA LYS A 61 12.29 18.06 -12.75
C LYS A 61 13.26 17.41 -13.75
N LYS A 62 14.00 16.40 -13.32
CA LYS A 62 14.91 15.62 -14.15
C LYS A 62 14.16 14.47 -14.80
N ASN A 63 14.36 14.28 -16.10
CA ASN A 63 13.81 13.13 -16.81
C ASN A 63 14.34 11.84 -16.17
N ASP A 64 13.45 10.89 -15.95
CA ASP A 64 13.80 9.63 -15.32
C ASP A 64 12.83 8.50 -15.71
N GLU A 65 13.28 7.25 -15.56
CA GLU A 65 12.46 6.06 -15.80
C GLU A 65 12.73 4.99 -14.75
N ILE A 66 11.64 4.38 -14.26
CA ILE A 66 11.70 3.16 -13.45
C ILE A 66 10.93 2.04 -14.13
N GLN A 67 11.46 0.82 -14.00
CA GLN A 67 10.79 -0.41 -14.40
C GLN A 67 10.52 -1.25 -13.17
N ILE A 68 9.27 -1.69 -12.99
CA ILE A 68 8.83 -2.46 -11.84
C ILE A 68 8.41 -3.84 -12.33
N LYS A 69 9.13 -4.87 -11.88
CA LYS A 69 8.80 -6.28 -12.10
C LYS A 69 8.08 -6.79 -10.86
N ASN A 70 6.81 -7.14 -11.02
CA ASN A 70 5.95 -7.54 -9.92
C ASN A 70 5.52 -9.01 -10.10
N TYR A 71 5.98 -9.85 -9.17
CA TYR A 71 5.74 -11.29 -9.12
C TYR A 71 4.57 -11.67 -8.17
N LEU A 72 3.73 -10.71 -7.76
CA LEU A 72 2.65 -10.91 -6.78
C LEU A 72 1.42 -11.62 -7.37
N THR A 73 1.24 -11.60 -8.69
CA THR A 73 -0.01 -12.04 -9.36
C THR A 73 -0.10 -13.53 -9.66
N ASP A 74 1.02 -14.25 -9.69
CA ASP A 74 1.07 -15.66 -10.06
C ASP A 74 2.38 -16.26 -9.50
N GLU A 75 2.31 -16.79 -8.27
CA GLU A 75 3.48 -17.36 -7.57
C GLU A 75 4.10 -18.56 -8.31
N GLU A 76 3.33 -19.21 -9.20
CA GLU A 76 3.81 -20.30 -10.07
C GLU A 76 4.39 -19.78 -11.40
N ALA A 77 3.99 -18.60 -11.87
CA ALA A 77 4.50 -18.06 -13.12
C ALA A 77 5.89 -17.42 -12.96
N LYS A 78 6.82 -17.95 -13.75
CA LYS A 78 8.13 -17.35 -14.02
C LYS A 78 8.06 -15.97 -14.71
N VAL A 79 6.86 -15.47 -15.04
CA VAL A 79 6.67 -14.23 -15.82
C VAL A 79 6.01 -13.16 -14.93
N PRO A 80 6.76 -12.13 -14.50
CA PRO A 80 6.20 -11.04 -13.72
C PRO A 80 5.29 -10.16 -14.58
N THR A 81 4.42 -9.41 -13.92
CA THR A 81 3.87 -8.19 -14.52
C THR A 81 5.01 -7.17 -14.65
N LEU A 82 5.06 -6.46 -15.79
CA LEU A 82 6.03 -5.40 -16.03
C LEU A 82 5.29 -4.06 -16.08
N GLN A 83 5.66 -3.15 -15.18
CA GLN A 83 5.23 -1.78 -15.20
C GLN A 83 6.42 -0.88 -15.54
N THR A 84 6.21 0.15 -16.34
CA THR A 84 7.24 1.18 -16.61
C THR A 84 6.62 2.56 -16.37
N VAL A 85 7.34 3.39 -15.61
CA VAL A 85 6.96 4.78 -15.37
C VAL A 85 8.08 5.66 -15.89
N THR A 86 7.78 6.45 -16.92
CA THR A 86 8.70 7.44 -17.48
C THR A 86 8.21 8.83 -17.09
N TYR A 87 9.07 9.61 -16.43
CA TYR A 87 8.83 11.02 -16.16
C TYR A 87 9.61 11.87 -17.17
N GLN A 88 8.88 12.64 -17.98
CA GLN A 88 9.47 13.51 -18.98
C GLN A 88 8.55 14.69 -19.25
N ASN A 89 9.11 15.90 -19.42
CA ASN A 89 8.35 17.12 -19.69
C ASN A 89 7.21 17.35 -18.67
N GLU A 90 7.51 17.12 -17.38
CA GLU A 90 6.57 17.27 -16.27
C GLU A 90 5.33 16.36 -16.32
N LYS A 91 5.38 15.27 -17.11
CA LYS A 91 4.32 14.26 -17.19
C LYS A 91 4.84 12.86 -16.94
N PHE A 92 3.96 11.98 -16.47
CA PHE A 92 4.23 10.57 -16.26
C PHE A 92 3.56 9.75 -17.36
N THR A 93 4.35 8.95 -18.08
CA THR A 93 3.82 7.89 -18.93
C THR A 93 3.93 6.57 -18.19
N PHE A 94 2.78 5.95 -17.91
CA PHE A 94 2.70 4.62 -17.35
C PHE A 94 2.44 3.61 -18.46
N THR A 95 3.15 2.47 -18.42
CA THR A 95 2.78 1.29 -19.19
C THR A 95 2.74 0.08 -18.30
N TYR A 96 1.79 -0.82 -18.56
CA TYR A 96 1.64 -2.11 -17.91
C TYR A 96 1.63 -3.18 -18.99
N LYS A 97 2.35 -4.27 -18.74
CA LYS A 97 2.38 -5.45 -19.60
C LYS A 97 2.31 -6.71 -18.76
N TYR A 98 1.37 -7.58 -19.09
CA TYR A 98 1.30 -8.93 -18.54
C TYR A 98 0.77 -9.91 -19.57
N LYS A 99 1.58 -10.92 -19.93
CA LYS A 99 1.27 -11.84 -21.03
C LYS A 99 0.94 -11.02 -22.31
N ASN A 100 -0.30 -11.12 -22.80
CA ASN A 100 -0.79 -10.39 -23.99
C ASN A 100 -1.52 -9.08 -23.64
N ASP A 101 -1.70 -8.79 -22.35
CA ASP A 101 -2.33 -7.55 -21.90
C ASP A 101 -1.30 -6.41 -21.90
N TYR A 102 -1.70 -5.29 -22.50
CA TYR A 102 -0.91 -4.07 -22.57
C TYR A 102 -1.82 -2.87 -22.32
N ARG A 103 -1.44 -2.06 -21.33
CA ARG A 103 -2.12 -0.81 -20.99
C ARG A 103 -1.13 0.33 -20.97
N LYS A 104 -1.57 1.50 -21.40
CA LYS A 104 -0.83 2.75 -21.32
C LYS A 104 -1.72 3.84 -20.72
N ASP A 105 -1.16 4.65 -19.83
CA ASP A 105 -1.85 5.78 -19.23
C ASP A 105 -0.90 6.98 -19.10
N ILE A 106 -1.46 8.19 -19.07
CA ILE A 106 -0.72 9.43 -18.85
C ILE A 106 -1.24 10.04 -17.56
N CYS A 107 -0.34 10.29 -16.62
CA CYS A 107 -0.66 10.83 -15.31
C CYS A 107 0.09 12.13 -15.06
N ASN A 108 -0.47 13.00 -14.22
CA ASN A 108 0.12 14.32 -13.92
C ASN A 108 0.76 14.41 -12.53
N LYS A 109 0.51 13.43 -11.66
CA LYS A 109 1.02 13.45 -10.30
C LYS A 109 1.66 12.12 -9.90
N PHE A 110 2.86 12.21 -9.32
CA PHE A 110 3.47 11.13 -8.55
C PHE A 110 3.32 11.42 -7.07
N VAL A 111 2.87 10.43 -6.30
CA VAL A 111 2.54 10.56 -4.88
C VAL A 111 3.43 9.60 -4.09
N THR A 112 4.02 10.12 -3.02
CA THR A 112 4.97 9.39 -2.17
C THR A 112 4.31 8.83 -0.90
N PRO A 113 4.94 7.87 -0.19
CA PRO A 113 4.49 7.41 1.12
C PRO A 113 4.26 8.55 2.11
N GLN A 114 5.09 9.59 2.09
CA GLN A 114 4.90 10.77 2.94
C GLN A 114 3.55 11.47 2.72
N GLU A 115 3.05 11.47 1.47
CA GLU A 115 1.74 12.02 1.13
C GLU A 115 0.60 11.03 1.35
N THR A 116 0.88 9.71 1.38
CA THR A 116 -0.11 8.64 1.59
C THR A 116 -0.10 8.05 2.99
N HIS A 117 0.43 8.76 3.98
CA HIS A 117 0.53 8.29 5.38
C HIS A 117 1.28 6.95 5.51
N ASP A 118 2.40 6.84 4.80
CA ASP A 118 3.33 5.71 4.73
C ASP A 118 2.78 4.44 4.03
N ILE A 119 1.74 4.60 3.20
CA ILE A 119 1.02 3.45 2.61
C ILE A 119 1.58 3.02 1.26
N ALA A 120 1.82 3.94 0.33
CA ALA A 120 2.17 3.57 -1.04
C ALA A 120 2.88 4.65 -1.86
N TYR A 121 3.57 4.18 -2.91
CA TYR A 121 3.96 4.96 -4.09
C TYR A 121 2.89 4.84 -5.18
N MET A 122 2.46 5.96 -5.75
CA MET A 122 1.34 5.98 -6.70
C MET A 122 1.47 7.03 -7.80
N LEU A 123 0.73 6.81 -8.89
CA LEU A 123 0.39 7.84 -9.87
C LEU A 123 -1.07 8.27 -9.68
N ARG A 124 -1.34 9.57 -9.79
CA ARG A 124 -2.66 10.18 -9.73
C ARG A 124 -2.87 11.15 -10.90
N ASP A 125 -4.11 11.60 -11.05
CA ASP A 125 -4.56 12.50 -12.12
C ASP A 125 -4.24 11.91 -13.50
N CYS A 126 -4.63 10.64 -13.67
CA CYS A 126 -4.41 9.86 -14.87
C CYS A 126 -5.57 10.01 -15.86
N GLU A 127 -5.29 9.91 -17.16
CA GLU A 127 -6.29 10.05 -18.22
C GLU A 127 -7.29 8.87 -18.25
N GLN A 128 -6.84 7.65 -17.95
CA GLN A 128 -7.68 6.45 -17.99
C GLN A 128 -7.91 5.79 -16.63
N SER A 129 -7.00 5.97 -15.67
CA SER A 129 -7.12 5.44 -14.30
C SER A 129 -7.71 6.49 -13.38
N GLU A 130 -9.04 6.58 -13.31
CA GLU A 130 -9.73 7.50 -12.40
C GLU A 130 -9.27 7.30 -10.95
N ASP A 131 -9.10 6.02 -10.55
CA ASP A 131 -8.66 5.67 -9.20
C ASP A 131 -7.12 5.73 -9.03
N GLY A 132 -6.37 6.28 -9.99
CA GLY A 132 -4.91 6.28 -9.97
C GLY A 132 -4.31 4.87 -10.09
N ILE A 133 -2.98 4.79 -9.97
CA ILE A 133 -2.20 3.57 -10.18
C ILE A 133 -1.26 3.37 -9.01
N ILE A 134 -1.46 2.27 -8.26
CA ILE A 134 -0.54 1.87 -7.19
C ILE A 134 0.68 1.19 -7.82
N LEU A 135 1.87 1.71 -7.52
CA LEU A 135 3.13 1.15 -7.99
C LEU A 135 3.74 0.18 -6.97
N HIS A 136 3.64 0.53 -5.68
CA HIS A 136 4.15 -0.29 -4.58
C HIS A 136 3.48 0.08 -3.25
N ASN A 137 3.02 -0.93 -2.50
CA ASN A 137 2.53 -0.77 -1.13
C ASN A 137 3.68 -0.92 -0.14
N THR A 138 3.93 0.11 0.66
CA THR A 138 4.97 0.17 1.71
C THR A 138 4.46 -0.19 3.09
N ALA A 139 3.14 -0.20 3.30
CA ALA A 139 2.52 -0.59 4.55
C ALA A 139 2.98 -2.02 4.97
N LYS A 140 3.26 -2.20 6.26
CA LYS A 140 3.52 -3.54 6.82
C LYS A 140 2.26 -4.39 6.74
N ASP A 141 2.43 -5.70 6.79
CA ASP A 141 1.28 -6.59 6.82
C ASP A 141 0.50 -6.34 8.12
N GLY A 142 -0.77 -5.96 7.97
CA GLY A 142 -1.61 -5.48 9.06
C GLY A 142 -1.47 -3.99 9.43
N GLU A 143 -0.71 -3.22 8.67
CA GLU A 143 -0.85 -1.76 8.56
C GLU A 143 -1.64 -1.47 7.27
N GLY A 144 -2.53 -0.47 7.30
CA GLY A 144 -3.75 -0.45 6.46
C GLY A 144 -3.59 -0.79 4.97
N VAL A 145 -4.43 -1.70 4.47
CA VAL A 145 -5.30 -1.57 3.28
C VAL A 145 -6.54 -2.44 3.54
N HIS A 146 -7.61 -1.83 4.05
CA HIS A 146 -8.94 -2.45 4.08
C HIS A 146 -9.76 -1.91 2.90
N SER A 147 -10.52 -2.80 2.25
CA SER A 147 -11.31 -2.49 1.07
C SER A 147 -12.74 -2.12 1.45
N ILE A 148 -13.30 -1.05 0.88
CA ILE A 148 -14.76 -0.85 0.81
C ILE A 148 -15.17 -1.26 -0.62
N LYS A 149 -15.25 -2.57 -0.85
CA LYS A 149 -15.68 -3.26 -2.09
C LYS A 149 -14.87 -2.92 -3.36
N ASP A 150 -13.54 -2.87 -3.23
CA ASP A 150 -12.48 -2.86 -4.29
C ASP A 150 -11.65 -1.57 -4.34
N LYS A 151 -11.93 -0.60 -3.45
CA LYS A 151 -11.11 0.61 -3.29
C LYS A 151 -10.24 0.53 -2.05
N SER A 152 -8.94 0.69 -2.24
CA SER A 152 -7.95 0.73 -1.16
C SER A 152 -8.06 2.03 -0.36
N ILE A 153 -8.32 1.94 0.93
CA ILE A 153 -8.39 3.09 1.83
C ILE A 153 -6.97 3.58 2.16
N GLU A 154 -6.78 4.89 2.08
CA GLU A 154 -5.58 5.59 2.56
C GLU A 154 -5.75 5.93 4.05
N TYR A 155 -6.76 6.69 4.41
CA TYR A 155 -7.05 7.02 5.80
C TYR A 155 -8.52 7.36 6.00
N ILE A 156 -8.93 7.37 7.25
CA ILE A 156 -10.26 7.77 7.66
C ILE A 156 -10.14 9.02 8.53
N LYS A 157 -10.87 10.08 8.15
CA LYS A 157 -11.00 11.30 8.93
C LYS A 157 -12.40 11.36 9.56
N VAL A 158 -12.46 11.48 10.87
CA VAL A 158 -13.73 11.64 11.62
C VAL A 158 -13.80 13.04 12.20
N GLU A 159 -14.78 13.82 11.76
CA GLU A 159 -15.03 15.19 12.21
C GLU A 159 -16.23 15.18 13.18
N GLY A 160 -15.99 15.54 14.45
CA GLY A 160 -17.03 15.75 15.47
C GLY A 160 -16.70 16.98 16.31
N ASP A 161 -16.72 16.83 17.65
CA ASP A 161 -16.18 17.83 18.57
C ASP A 161 -14.67 18.04 18.38
N LYS A 162 -13.97 16.98 17.96
CA LYS A 162 -12.57 16.98 17.53
C LYS A 162 -12.45 16.29 16.18
N THR A 163 -11.32 16.50 15.51
CA THR A 163 -10.97 15.78 14.28
C THR A 163 -10.01 14.63 14.62
N TYR A 164 -10.37 13.42 14.21
CA TYR A 164 -9.56 12.21 14.34
C TYR A 164 -9.10 11.74 12.96
N ILE A 165 -7.87 11.23 12.87
CA ILE A 165 -7.31 10.65 11.63
C ILE A 165 -6.80 9.24 11.96
N PHE A 166 -7.32 8.25 11.25
CA PHE A 166 -7.02 6.83 11.44
C PHE A 166 -6.37 6.24 10.19
N VAL A 167 -5.22 5.59 10.36
CA VAL A 167 -4.35 5.08 9.26
C VAL A 167 -3.98 3.59 9.42
N LYS A 168 -4.30 2.93 10.55
CA LYS A 168 -3.91 1.53 10.83
C LYS A 168 -5.10 0.57 10.82
N GLN A 169 -4.83 -0.71 10.56
CA GLN A 169 -5.81 -1.82 10.44
C GLN A 169 -6.84 -1.86 11.56
N PHE A 170 -6.40 -1.81 12.82
CA PHE A 170 -7.33 -1.86 13.96
C PHE A 170 -8.17 -0.59 14.09
N ASP A 171 -7.61 0.55 13.70
CA ASP A 171 -8.24 1.86 13.86
C ASP A 171 -9.31 2.12 12.80
N VAL A 172 -9.11 1.61 11.57
CA VAL A 172 -10.05 1.79 10.45
C VAL A 172 -11.06 0.64 10.33
N GLY A 173 -10.73 -0.55 10.83
CA GLY A 173 -11.52 -1.77 10.66
C GLY A 173 -12.96 -1.63 11.15
N ALA A 174 -13.17 -1.01 12.32
CA ALA A 174 -14.49 -0.79 12.88
C ALA A 174 -15.38 0.07 11.97
N PHE A 175 -14.83 1.16 11.44
CA PHE A 175 -15.55 2.06 10.52
C PHE A 175 -15.85 1.37 9.19
N VAL A 176 -14.90 0.62 8.63
CA VAL A 176 -15.08 -0.13 7.38
C VAL A 176 -16.14 -1.22 7.53
N ASN A 177 -16.11 -1.96 8.64
CA ASN A 177 -17.10 -3.00 8.92
C ASN A 177 -18.49 -2.40 9.08
N ALA A 178 -18.61 -1.28 9.80
CA ALA A 178 -19.86 -0.56 9.94
C ALA A 178 -20.45 -0.15 8.57
N ILE A 179 -19.61 0.40 7.66
CA ILE A 179 -20.04 0.81 6.31
C ILE A 179 -20.45 -0.38 5.43
N THR A 180 -19.65 -1.45 5.44
CA THR A 180 -19.87 -2.59 4.54
C THR A 180 -21.10 -3.41 4.90
N HIS A 181 -21.52 -3.39 6.17
CA HIS A 181 -22.65 -4.17 6.68
C HIS A 181 -24.00 -3.43 6.68
N ILE A 182 -24.03 -2.15 6.26
CA ILE A 182 -25.25 -1.32 6.10
C ILE A 182 -26.37 -2.04 5.33
N GLY A 183 -26.01 -2.81 4.29
CA GLY A 183 -26.98 -3.50 3.42
C GLY A 183 -27.53 -4.83 3.96
N HIS A 184 -27.01 -5.34 5.08
CA HIS A 184 -27.47 -6.59 5.68
C HIS A 184 -28.48 -6.37 6.83
N THR A 185 -28.47 -5.18 7.44
CA THR A 185 -29.45 -4.76 8.44
C THR A 185 -30.71 -4.23 7.74
N HIS A 186 -31.83 -4.94 7.90
CA HIS A 186 -33.13 -4.67 7.23
C HIS A 186 -33.87 -3.42 7.80
N SER A 187 -33.17 -2.46 8.38
CA SER A 187 -33.77 -1.39 9.16
C SER A 187 -33.41 -0.01 8.59
N ASN A 188 -34.13 0.39 7.52
CA ASN A 188 -34.31 1.81 7.23
C ASN A 188 -35.12 2.40 8.39
N ILE A 189 -34.43 2.90 9.42
CA ILE A 189 -35.10 3.54 10.55
C ILE A 189 -35.34 5.00 10.20
N SER A 190 -36.57 5.45 10.47
CA SER A 190 -36.85 6.88 10.53
C SER A 190 -36.14 7.42 11.78
N SER A 191 -35.00 8.07 11.59
CA SER A 191 -34.20 8.65 12.66
C SER A 191 -34.42 10.16 12.66
N THR A 192 -34.77 10.72 13.83
CA THR A 192 -34.73 12.18 14.05
C THR A 192 -33.39 12.64 14.62
N HIS A 193 -32.41 11.72 14.75
CA HIS A 193 -31.11 12.02 15.31
C HIS A 193 -30.28 12.83 14.32
N LYS A 194 -29.65 13.90 14.79
CA LYS A 194 -28.67 14.66 14.01
C LYS A 194 -27.32 13.94 14.07
N PRO A 195 -26.57 13.84 12.96
CA PRO A 195 -25.22 13.33 12.98
C PRO A 195 -24.37 14.08 14.01
N ASN A 196 -23.59 13.34 14.79
CA ASN A 196 -22.57 13.91 15.68
C ASN A 196 -21.14 13.69 15.15
N PHE A 197 -20.99 12.87 14.11
CA PHE A 197 -19.74 12.71 13.39
C PHE A 197 -19.96 12.72 11.87
N LYS A 198 -19.01 13.33 11.16
CA LYS A 198 -18.85 13.22 9.70
C LYS A 198 -17.60 12.41 9.42
N LEU A 199 -17.78 11.28 8.75
CA LEU A 199 -16.75 10.32 8.40
C LEU A 199 -16.36 10.52 6.95
N ASN A 200 -15.11 10.91 6.70
CA ASN A 200 -14.55 11.00 5.36
C ASN A 200 -13.55 9.86 5.19
N VAL A 201 -13.88 8.92 4.31
CA VAL A 201 -12.98 7.85 3.91
C VAL A 201 -12.20 8.33 2.71
N HIS A 202 -10.90 8.52 2.89
CA HIS A 202 -9.97 8.91 1.84
C HIS A 202 -9.35 7.65 1.24
N PHE A 203 -9.50 7.46 -0.06
CA PHE A 203 -8.94 6.32 -0.77
C PHE A 203 -7.56 6.66 -1.33
N LEU A 204 -6.74 5.62 -1.52
CA LEU A 204 -5.45 5.73 -2.18
C LEU A 204 -5.57 6.34 -3.59
N SER A 205 -6.73 6.22 -4.22
CA SER A 205 -7.02 6.90 -5.47
C SER A 205 -7.02 8.42 -5.42
N GLY A 206 -7.11 9.01 -4.22
CA GLY A 206 -7.34 10.44 -4.02
C GLY A 206 -8.82 10.81 -4.00
N THR A 207 -9.72 9.86 -4.29
CA THR A 207 -11.16 10.07 -4.08
C THR A 207 -11.51 10.04 -2.60
N THR A 208 -12.60 10.70 -2.22
CA THR A 208 -13.11 10.74 -0.85
C THR A 208 -14.59 10.38 -0.86
N GLN A 209 -14.99 9.49 0.05
CA GLN A 209 -16.41 9.20 0.29
C GLN A 209 -16.80 9.62 1.70
N THR A 210 -17.91 10.35 1.80
CA THR A 210 -18.40 10.90 3.05
C THR A 210 -19.61 10.12 3.54
N TYR A 211 -19.62 9.80 4.83
CA TYR A 211 -20.73 9.22 5.57
C TYR A 211 -21.02 10.08 6.79
N TYR A 212 -22.26 10.04 7.27
CA TYR A 212 -22.68 10.76 8.46
C TYR A 212 -23.05 9.74 9.54
N LEU A 213 -22.51 9.89 10.75
CA LEU A 213 -22.82 9.01 11.86
C LEU A 213 -23.48 9.77 12.99
N TRP A 214 -24.44 9.10 13.61
CA TRP A 214 -24.88 9.39 14.96
C TRP A 214 -24.45 8.23 15.87
N ILE A 215 -23.66 8.51 16.90
CA ILE A 215 -23.20 7.54 17.90
C ILE A 215 -23.63 7.99 19.30
N ASP A 216 -24.44 7.21 19.99
CA ASP A 216 -24.73 7.38 21.42
C ASP A 216 -23.69 6.57 22.22
N LYS A 217 -22.71 7.29 22.78
CA LYS A 217 -21.60 6.69 23.55
C LYS A 217 -22.09 5.99 24.82
N GLU A 218 -23.19 6.44 25.42
CA GLU A 218 -23.69 5.90 26.69
C GLU A 218 -24.49 4.62 26.48
N LYS A 219 -25.21 4.53 25.35
CA LYS A 219 -26.08 3.39 25.03
C LYS A 219 -25.44 2.39 24.08
N SER A 220 -24.24 2.65 23.57
CA SER A 220 -23.61 1.84 22.53
C SER A 220 -24.51 1.66 21.31
N GLN A 221 -25.15 2.74 20.87
CA GLN A 221 -26.03 2.75 19.69
C GLN A 221 -25.44 3.62 18.59
N GLY A 222 -25.67 3.23 17.34
CA GLY A 222 -25.10 3.93 16.20
C GLY A 222 -25.97 3.84 14.96
N ILE A 223 -25.97 4.90 14.17
CA ILE A 223 -26.69 5.01 12.89
C ILE A 223 -25.75 5.62 11.86
N ILE A 224 -25.63 5.00 10.69
CA ILE A 224 -25.04 5.63 9.50
C ILE A 224 -26.16 6.22 8.64
N MET A 225 -26.00 7.47 8.23
CA MET A 225 -26.97 8.23 7.46
C MET A 225 -26.40 8.57 6.09
N ASP A 226 -27.28 8.58 5.08
CA ASP A 226 -26.92 8.84 3.68
C ASP A 226 -26.54 10.31 3.44
N SER A 227 -27.03 11.23 4.27
CA SER A 227 -26.66 12.65 4.22
C SER A 227 -26.86 13.33 5.57
N GLU A 228 -26.31 14.53 5.72
CA GLU A 228 -26.42 15.34 6.94
C GLU A 228 -27.87 15.69 7.32
N GLN A 229 -28.76 15.72 6.32
CA GLN A 229 -30.15 16.17 6.46
C GLN A 229 -31.17 15.04 6.27
N THR A 230 -30.75 13.78 6.14
CA THR A 230 -31.72 12.68 6.00
C THR A 230 -32.35 12.36 7.36
N ASN A 231 -33.63 11.99 7.32
CA ASN A 231 -34.31 11.35 8.45
C ASN A 231 -34.25 9.82 8.34
N GLN A 232 -33.36 9.30 7.48
CA GLN A 232 -33.22 7.88 7.19
C GLN A 232 -31.76 7.49 7.34
N GLY A 233 -31.56 6.34 7.97
CA GLY A 233 -30.24 5.75 8.14
C GLY A 233 -30.35 4.28 8.49
N HIS A 234 -29.20 3.66 8.60
CA HIS A 234 -29.03 2.25 8.88
C HIS A 234 -28.41 2.08 10.25
N GLU A 235 -29.04 1.24 11.07
CA GLU A 235 -28.49 0.88 12.37
C GLU A 235 -27.16 0.12 12.20
N ILE A 236 -26.19 0.53 13.01
CA ILE A 236 -24.87 -0.10 13.06
C ILE A 236 -24.93 -1.19 14.13
N ASP A 237 -24.41 -2.38 13.81
CA ASP A 237 -24.27 -3.44 14.80
C ASP A 237 -23.49 -2.95 16.03
N LYS A 238 -24.01 -3.26 17.22
CA LYS A 238 -23.45 -2.85 18.50
C LYS A 238 -21.96 -3.15 18.61
N ILE A 239 -21.48 -4.28 18.06
CA ILE A 239 -20.06 -4.65 18.10
C ILE A 239 -19.20 -3.57 17.45
N PHE A 240 -19.61 -3.06 16.28
CA PHE A 240 -18.86 -2.01 15.58
C PHE A 240 -19.02 -0.65 16.26
N VAL A 241 -20.19 -0.37 16.85
CA VAL A 241 -20.39 0.86 17.63
C VAL A 241 -19.45 0.91 18.83
N ASP A 242 -19.32 -0.18 19.58
CA ASP A 242 -18.41 -0.26 20.73
C ASP A 242 -16.95 -0.06 20.33
N GLU A 243 -16.53 -0.61 19.18
CA GLU A 243 -15.18 -0.39 18.64
C GLU A 243 -14.95 1.05 18.18
N ILE A 244 -15.93 1.65 17.49
CA ILE A 244 -15.89 3.08 17.10
C ILE A 244 -15.78 3.97 18.34
N ILE A 245 -16.55 3.71 19.40
CA ILE A 245 -16.48 4.49 20.65
C ILE A 245 -15.09 4.37 21.27
N LYS A 246 -14.48 3.18 21.28
CA LYS A 246 -13.11 2.97 21.76
C LYS A 246 -12.09 3.75 20.93
N ALA A 247 -12.24 3.79 19.60
CA ALA A 247 -11.33 4.53 18.72
C ALA A 247 -11.46 6.05 18.87
N LEU A 248 -12.63 6.56 19.28
CA LEU A 248 -12.91 8.00 19.44
C LEU A 248 -12.61 8.56 20.85
N ASN A 249 -12.16 7.72 21.80
CA ASN A 249 -11.83 8.12 23.17
C ASN A 249 -10.32 8.15 23.38
#